data_AF-A0A4R7E161-F1
#
_entry.id   AF-A0A4R7E161-F1
#
_cell.length_a   1.000
_cell.length_b   1.000
_cell.length_c   1.000
_cell.angle_alpha   90.00
_cell.angle_beta   90.00
_cell.angle_gamma   90.00
#
_symmetry.space_group_name_H-M   'P 1'
#
loop_
_entity.id
_entity.type
_entity.pdbx_description
1 polymer ?
#
loop_
_entity_poly.entity_id
_entity_poly.type
_entity_poly.pdbx_seq_one_letter_code
_entity_poly.pdbx_strand_id
1 'polypeptide(L)' 'MKLQNHVFVGVDTHKNQHTACVLSCVHQKIASIETPNNPAKFKKFIQEIRAVKSPDKNLLFGLEDTQGLGYSLSQWLLDN' A
#
# COMPACT_ATOMS: atom_id res chain seq x y z
N MET A 1 -10.15 -19.29 7.90
CA MET A 1 -9.03 -19.30 6.93
C MET A 1 -9.16 -18.24 5.79
N LYS A 2 -9.97 -17.16 5.94
CA LYS A 2 -10.27 -16.19 4.85
C LYS A 2 -9.15 -15.18 4.54
N LEU A 3 -8.29 -14.88 5.50
CA LEU A 3 -7.26 -13.83 5.36
C LEU A 3 -5.95 -14.33 4.74
N GLN A 4 -5.76 -15.64 4.61
CA GLN A 4 -4.52 -16.20 4.06
C GLN A 4 -4.29 -15.80 2.60
N ASN A 5 -5.33 -15.45 1.86
CA ASN A 5 -5.23 -14.98 0.47
C ASN A 5 -4.96 -13.48 0.35
N HIS A 6 -4.71 -12.80 1.48
CA HIS A 6 -4.47 -11.37 1.52
C HIS A 6 -3.08 -11.04 2.06
N VAL A 7 -2.55 -9.92 1.58
CA VAL A 7 -1.39 -9.21 2.11
C VAL A 7 -1.87 -7.83 2.53
N PHE A 8 -1.50 -7.43 3.73
CA PHE A 8 -1.90 -6.16 4.31
C PHE A 8 -0.85 -5.10 4.00
N VAL A 9 -1.28 -3.90 3.66
CA VAL A 9 -0.42 -2.77 3.35
C VAL A 9 -0.84 -1.61 4.23
N GLY A 10 -0.12 -1.39 5.32
CA GLY A 10 -0.29 -0.20 6.16
C GLY A 10 0.48 0.96 5.54
N VAL A 11 -0.16 2.10 5.33
CA VAL A 11 0.46 3.26 4.70
C VAL A 11 0.46 4.45 5.64
N ASP A 12 1.65 4.91 5.99
CA ASP A 12 1.89 6.16 6.71
C ASP A 12 1.97 7.31 5.70
N THR A 13 1.18 8.37 5.90
CA THR A 13 0.90 9.37 4.87
C THR A 13 1.46 10.74 5.22
N HIS A 14 2.54 11.16 4.56
CA HIS A 14 3.19 12.45 4.82
C HIS A 14 3.21 13.37 3.58
N LYS A 15 3.63 14.62 3.81
CA LYS A 15 3.59 15.70 2.80
C LYS A 15 4.43 15.39 1.57
N ASN A 16 5.64 14.85 1.79
CA ASN A 16 6.61 14.62 0.71
C ASN A 16 6.59 13.17 0.22
N GLN A 17 6.23 12.23 1.10
CA GLN A 17 6.27 10.80 0.81
C GLN A 17 5.18 10.03 1.56
N HIS A 18 4.83 8.86 1.05
CA HIS A 18 4.08 7.83 1.75
C HIS A 18 4.99 6.62 1.97
N THR A 19 4.88 6.01 3.14
CA THR A 19 5.65 4.81 3.49
C THR A 19 4.69 3.66 3.72
N ALA A 20 4.74 2.64 2.86
CA ALA A 20 3.99 1.40 3.00
C ALA A 20 4.79 0.33 3.72
N CYS A 21 4.18 -0.27 4.74
CA CYS A 21 4.63 -1.51 5.36
C CYS A 21 3.76 -2.67 4.84
N VAL A 22 4.41 -3.63 4.18
CA VAL A 22 3.74 -4.81 3.61
C VAL A 22 3.85 -5.96 4.61
N LEU A 23 2.72 -6.51 5.02
CA LEU A 23 2.59 -7.52 6.07
C LEU A 23 1.87 -8.77 5.54
N SER A 24 2.36 -9.95 5.93
CA SER A 24 1.65 -11.20 5.69
C SER A 24 0.41 -11.32 6.57
N CYS A 25 -0.43 -12.34 6.31
CA CYS A 25 -1.64 -12.61 7.11
C CYS A 25 -1.39 -13.00 8.57
N VAL A 26 -0.14 -13.25 8.95
CA VAL A 26 0.30 -13.51 10.33
C VAL A 26 1.10 -12.32 10.91
N HIS A 27 0.94 -11.13 10.32
CA HIS A 27 1.60 -9.88 10.71
C HIS A 27 3.13 -9.91 10.61
N GLN A 28 3.70 -10.85 9.84
CA GLN A 28 5.12 -10.84 9.54
C GLN A 28 5.41 -9.76 8.49
N LYS A 29 6.37 -8.88 8.77
CA LYS A 29 6.82 -7.86 7.81
C LYS A 29 7.51 -8.53 6.62
N ILE A 30 7.02 -8.21 5.42
CA ILE A 30 7.57 -8.65 4.14
C ILE A 30 8.50 -7.57 3.58
N ALA A 31 8.02 -6.32 3.54
CA ALA A 31 8.75 -5.21 2.95
C ALA A 31 8.34 -3.85 3.54
N SER A 32 9.19 -2.84 3.32
CA SER A 32 8.91 -1.42 3.51
C SER A 32 9.18 -0.74 2.17
N ILE A 33 8.20 -0.02 1.62
CA ILE A 33 8.30 0.61 0.30
C ILE A 33 7.86 2.06 0.44
N GLU A 34 8.61 2.99 -0.14
CA GLU A 34 8.32 4.41 -0.11
C GLU A 34 7.95 4.92 -1.50
N THR A 35 7.03 5.88 -1.56
CA THR A 35 6.72 6.63 -2.78
C THR A 35 6.64 8.11 -2.46
N PRO A 36 7.07 9.01 -3.35
CA PRO A 36 6.72 10.42 -3.24
C PRO A 36 5.19 10.58 -3.19
N ASN A 37 4.71 11.60 -2.46
CA ASN A 37 3.31 12.01 -2.51
C ASN A 37 3.04 12.73 -3.84
N ASN A 38 3.01 11.94 -4.91
CA ASN A 38 2.84 12.39 -6.28
C ASN A 38 2.09 11.30 -7.06
N PRO A 39 0.86 11.58 -7.55
CA PRO A 39 0.05 10.63 -8.30
C PRO A 39 0.75 9.96 -9.49
N ALA A 40 1.68 10.67 -10.14
CA ALA A 40 2.45 10.11 -11.26
C ALA A 40 3.37 8.93 -10.85
N LYS A 41 3.62 8.73 -9.56
CA LYS A 41 4.45 7.66 -9.02
C LYS A 41 3.64 6.48 -8.45
N PHE A 42 2.35 6.65 -8.21
CA PHE A 42 1.52 5.64 -7.55
C PHE A 42 1.42 4.33 -8.34
N LYS A 43 1.36 4.39 -9.67
CA LYS A 43 1.38 3.17 -10.49
C LYS A 43 2.63 2.31 -10.24
N LYS A 44 3.81 2.96 -10.21
CA LYS A 44 5.09 2.29 -9.94
C LYS A 44 5.14 1.74 -8.51
N PHE A 45 4.66 2.53 -7.55
CA PHE A 45 4.56 2.13 -6.14
C PHE A 45 3.73 0.86 -5.96
N ILE A 46 2.56 0.77 -6.59
CA ILE A 46 1.71 -0.43 -6.52
C ILE A 46 2.35 -1.63 -7.23
N GLN A 47 3.06 -1.41 -8.33
CA GLN A 47 3.84 -2.48 -8.99
C GLN A 47 4.94 -3.02 -8.08
N GLU A 48 5.65 -2.16 -7.35
CA GLU A 48 6.67 -2.56 -6.38
C GLU A 48 6.07 -3.35 -5.20
N ILE A 49 4.93 -2.90 -4.66
CA ILE A 49 4.19 -3.66 -3.63
C ILE A 49 3.75 -5.03 -4.16
N ARG A 50 3.29 -5.10 -5.42
CA ARG A 50 2.89 -6.36 -6.06
C ARG A 50 4.08 -7.28 -6.36
N ALA A 51 5.27 -6.75 -6.56
CA ALA A 51 6.47 -7.54 -6.82
C ALA A 51 7.02 -8.24 -5.57
N VAL A 52 6.80 -7.66 -4.38
CA VAL A 52 7.26 -8.25 -3.11
C VAL A 52 6.25 -9.21 -2.47
N LYS A 53 4.98 -9.19 -2.90
CA LYS A 53 3.96 -10.16 -2.45
C LYS A 53 4.03 -11.45 -3.27
N SER A 54 3.43 -12.51 -2.75
CA SER A 54 3.16 -13.71 -3.56
C SER A 54 2.15 -13.41 -4.70
N PRO A 55 2.31 -14.01 -5.89
CA PRO A 55 1.55 -13.66 -7.10
C PRO A 55 0.02 -13.65 -6.90
N ASP A 56 -0.49 -14.61 -6.12
CA ASP A 56 -1.93 -14.88 -6.01
C ASP A 56 -2.63 -14.21 -4.82
N LYS A 57 -1.92 -13.31 -4.10
CA LYS A 57 -2.49 -12.63 -2.94
C LYS A 57 -3.12 -11.28 -3.30
N ASN A 58 -4.31 -11.03 -2.76
CA ASN A 58 -4.97 -9.72 -2.84
C ASN A 58 -4.30 -8.73 -1.88
N LEU A 59 -4.28 -7.45 -2.24
CA LEU A 59 -3.79 -6.38 -1.38
C LEU A 59 -4.95 -5.77 -0.61
N LEU A 60 -4.75 -5.55 0.69
CA LEU A 60 -5.65 -4.80 1.55
C LEU A 60 -4.90 -3.59 2.09
N PHE A 61 -5.35 -2.39 1.72
CA PHE A 61 -4.72 -1.14 2.12
C PHE A 61 -5.39 -0.56 3.38
N GLY A 62 -4.59 -0.16 4.35
CA GLY A 62 -4.99 0.68 5.47
C GLY A 62 -4.14 1.94 5.46
N LEU A 63 -4.75 3.08 5.13
CA LEU A 63 -4.08 4.37 5.11
C LEU A 63 -4.30 5.07 6.46
N GLU A 64 -3.24 5.69 6.98
CA GLU A 64 -3.27 6.50 8.20
C GLU A 64 -4.21 7.71 8.06
N ASP A 65 -4.13 8.41 6.92
CA ASP A 65 -5.04 9.49 6.54
C ASP A 65 -5.58 9.28 5.11
N THR A 66 -6.86 9.59 4.90
CA THR A 66 -7.55 9.50 3.60
C THR A 66 -8.22 10.80 3.18
N GLN A 67 -8.21 11.83 4.04
CA GLN A 67 -8.87 13.12 3.78
C GLN A 67 -7.88 14.27 3.64
N GLY A 68 -6.70 14.17 4.25
CA GLY A 68 -5.62 15.13 4.10
C GLY A 68 -4.53 14.63 3.13
N LEU A 69 -3.36 14.32 3.67
CA LEU A 69 -2.16 14.06 2.87
C LEU A 69 -2.25 12.77 2.06
N GLY A 70 -3.01 11.79 2.55
CA GLY A 70 -3.27 10.54 1.84
C GLY A 70 -4.47 10.57 0.89
N TYR A 71 -5.19 11.70 0.77
CA TYR A 71 -6.37 11.80 -0.09
C TYR A 71 -6.07 11.40 -1.55
N SER A 72 -4.99 11.93 -2.11
CA SER A 72 -4.58 11.64 -3.49
C SER A 72 -4.36 10.15 -3.73
N LEU A 73 -3.69 9.46 -2.80
CA LEU A 73 -3.44 8.03 -2.87
C LEU A 73 -4.74 7.23 -2.68
N SER A 74 -5.60 7.64 -1.75
CA SER A 74 -6.88 6.97 -1.49
C SER A 74 -7.80 6.99 -2.72
N GLN A 75 -7.91 8.13 -3.40
CA GLN A 75 -8.70 8.25 -4.63
C GLN A 75 -8.11 7.38 -5.74
N TRP A 76 -6.78 7.43 -5.92
CA TRP A 76 -6.11 6.62 -6.94
C TRP A 76 -6.36 5.11 -6.74
N LEU A 77 -6.35 4.64 -5.48
CA LEU A 77 -6.62 3.24 -5.11
C LEU A 77 -8.07 2.83 -5.32
N LEU A 78 -9.03 3.76 -5.29
CA LEU A 78 -10.44 3.46 -5.57
C LEU A 78 -10.72 3.40 -7.07
N ASP A 79 -9.98 4.19 -7.86
CA ASP A 79 -10.14 4.30 -9.31
C ASP A 79 -9.43 3.19 -10.11
N ASN A 80 -8.53 2.39 -9.50
CA ASN A 80 -7.66 1.41 -10.17
C ASN A 80 -7.60 0.04 -9.47
#